data_AF-A0A9W8GGY7-F1
#
_entry.id   AF-A0A9W8GGY7-F1
#
_cell.length_a   1.000
_cell.length_b   1.000
_cell.length_c   1.000
_cell.angle_alpha   90.00
_cell.angle_beta   90.00
_cell.angle_gamma   90.00
#
_symmetry.space_group_name_H-M   'P 1'
#
loop_
_entity.id
_entity.type
_entity.pdbx_description
1 polymer ?
#
loop_
_entity_poly.entity_id
_entity_poly.type
_entity_poly.pdbx_seq_one_letter_code
_entity_poly.pdbx_strand_id
1 'polypeptide(L)'
;MSSTLGVGNGEAVVVMDNEDRENEGDLIFAAEKATPELLAFTIRYSSGYICVGMHPDRLDELDLPLMVKENMDPLRTQYTVSVDASEGVSTGISAADRAKTIRILGDYSVKSPGSLRRPGHVLPLRARKNGVLERGGHTEAAIDLTRLAGLNPAGALCELVNDDGTMKRRNDCIAFVQEHGLKMVTIIEPAAATDAELTEFHSEEYIECLLHPEATDSDSGSDSDSDGDRLKRFGLLYDCPVFEGMEDHVRMAAGGTLTAAACLIEGSTQVAMHWEGGRHHGQRSRAAGFCYINDVVLGILKLQGRFGKVLYIDLDLHHGDGVQGAFQYSNKVMTLSIHHCDRGFYPNTGRAADEGKGRGIGHSINAALRGGASDATFKRVFGPVASAAVETFEPGAVVVQCGCDGLAGDPHKIFNLTAQALADAVQAVLAWKLPTLLLGGGGYSSANAARCWTRLTAVAAGEQDIAASEDIPEHAYLNDYAPAFDMATDATLAADDNTEESTAKVVSAVLAAIKGC
;
A
#
# COMPACT_ATOMS: atom_id res chain seq x y z
N MET A 1 16.20 8.78 11.80
CA MET A 1 16.01 9.42 10.47
C MET A 1 15.56 8.34 9.52
N SER A 2 14.32 8.41 9.05
CA SER A 2 13.72 7.42 8.15
C SER A 2 14.56 7.20 6.89
N SER A 3 14.91 5.94 6.59
CA SER A 3 15.69 5.55 5.42
C SER A 3 14.82 5.19 4.21
N THR A 4 13.57 5.68 4.08
CA THR A 4 12.61 5.29 3.03
C THR A 4 13.25 4.95 1.68
N LEU A 5 13.25 3.66 1.30
CA LEU A 5 13.84 3.11 0.07
C LEU A 5 15.34 3.41 -0.11
N GLY A 6 16.09 3.61 0.98
CA GLY A 6 17.48 4.06 1.00
C GLY A 6 17.68 5.57 0.79
N VAL A 7 16.65 6.33 0.40
CA VAL A 7 16.76 7.74 0.00
C VAL A 7 17.29 8.63 1.13
N GLY A 8 16.85 8.38 2.37
CA GLY A 8 17.35 9.09 3.56
C GLY A 8 18.86 8.94 3.79
N ASN A 9 19.42 7.80 3.37
CA ASN A 9 20.84 7.48 3.46
C ASN A 9 21.65 8.02 2.27
N GLY A 10 21.00 8.66 1.29
CA GLY A 10 21.61 9.12 0.05
C GLY A 10 21.73 8.04 -1.03
N GLU A 11 21.02 6.91 -0.87
CA GLU A 11 20.92 5.89 -1.92
C GLU A 11 19.93 6.35 -3.01
N ALA A 12 20.10 5.81 -4.21
CA ALA A 12 19.13 6.00 -5.29
C ALA A 12 18.10 4.87 -5.32
N VAL A 13 16.92 5.20 -5.84
CA VAL A 13 15.81 4.27 -6.07
C VAL A 13 15.36 4.42 -7.52
N VAL A 14 14.99 3.31 -8.14
CA VAL A 14 14.34 3.35 -9.46
C VAL A 14 12.84 3.50 -9.25
N VAL A 15 12.27 4.54 -9.85
CA VAL A 15 10.81 4.69 -9.90
C VAL A 15 10.38 4.41 -11.32
N MET A 16 9.42 3.51 -11.48
CA MET A 16 8.72 3.30 -12.75
C MET A 16 7.40 4.05 -12.71
N ASP A 17 7.02 4.61 -13.86
CA ASP A 17 5.66 5.05 -14.09
C ASP A 17 4.80 3.96 -14.73
N ASN A 18 3.54 4.29 -14.98
CA ASN A 18 2.57 3.35 -15.53
C ASN A 18 2.87 3.02 -17.01
N GLU A 19 2.51 1.82 -17.48
CA GLU A 19 2.76 1.40 -18.87
C GLU A 19 2.06 2.31 -19.90
N ASP A 20 0.92 2.87 -19.52
CA ASP A 20 0.13 3.77 -20.36
C ASP A 20 0.62 5.24 -20.32
N ARG A 21 1.64 5.56 -19.50
CA ARG A 21 2.23 6.90 -19.40
C ARG A 21 3.50 6.98 -20.25
N GLU A 22 4.69 6.88 -19.66
CA GLU A 22 5.97 6.82 -20.40
C GLU A 22 6.46 5.38 -20.53
N ASN A 23 6.11 4.49 -19.59
CA ASN A 23 6.63 3.13 -19.44
C ASN A 23 8.16 3.12 -19.29
N GLU A 24 8.68 4.05 -18.47
CA GLU A 24 10.11 4.32 -18.32
C GLU A 24 10.48 4.33 -16.85
N GLY A 25 11.75 4.01 -16.56
CA GLY A 25 12.29 4.05 -15.21
C GLY A 25 13.21 5.23 -15.01
N ASP A 26 12.97 6.00 -13.95
CA ASP A 26 13.85 7.08 -13.52
C ASP A 26 14.70 6.66 -12.34
N LEU A 27 15.99 6.99 -12.39
CA LEU A 27 16.85 6.91 -11.21
C LEU A 27 16.65 8.17 -10.37
N ILE A 28 16.15 8.01 -9.16
CA ILE A 28 15.78 9.11 -8.25
C ILE A 28 16.63 9.07 -6.98
N PHE A 29 17.11 10.24 -6.52
CA PHE A 29 17.79 10.38 -5.23
C PHE A 29 17.61 11.78 -4.64
N ALA A 30 17.79 11.91 -3.32
CA ALA A 30 17.62 13.19 -2.63
C ALA A 30 18.64 14.24 -3.08
N ALA A 31 18.17 15.43 -3.45
CA ALA A 31 19.03 16.48 -4.00
C ALA A 31 20.10 16.93 -2.99
N GLU A 32 19.75 17.07 -1.71
CA GLU A 32 20.69 17.46 -0.65
C GLU A 32 21.77 16.41 -0.35
N LYS A 33 21.57 15.16 -0.78
CA LYS A 33 22.52 14.04 -0.63
C LYS A 33 23.37 13.79 -1.89
N ALA A 34 23.21 14.60 -2.94
CA ALA A 34 23.87 14.36 -4.22
C ALA A 34 25.40 14.37 -4.10
N THR A 35 26.05 13.28 -4.55
CA THR A 35 27.51 13.15 -4.62
C THR A 35 28.00 13.10 -6.06
N PRO A 36 29.27 13.44 -6.33
CA PRO A 36 29.86 13.26 -7.66
C PRO A 36 29.77 11.81 -8.16
N GLU A 37 29.95 10.83 -7.27
CA GLU A 37 29.91 9.40 -7.60
C GLU A 37 28.49 8.97 -8.00
N LEU A 38 27.48 9.37 -7.22
CA LEU A 38 26.09 9.06 -7.50
C LEU A 38 25.63 9.71 -8.80
N LEU A 39 26.06 10.95 -9.05
CA LEU A 39 25.71 11.62 -10.28
C LEU A 39 26.46 11.04 -11.49
N ALA A 40 27.72 10.64 -11.33
CA ALA A 40 28.46 9.93 -12.37
C ALA A 40 27.80 8.60 -12.72
N PHE A 41 27.34 7.85 -11.71
CA PHE A 41 26.54 6.64 -11.89
C PHE A 41 25.24 6.94 -12.65
N THR A 42 24.50 7.97 -12.23
CA THR A 42 23.27 8.40 -12.92
C THR A 42 23.54 8.68 -14.39
N ILE A 43 24.54 9.53 -14.69
CA ILE A 43 24.93 9.89 -16.07
C ILE A 43 25.33 8.67 -16.90
N ARG A 44 25.98 7.67 -16.29
CA ARG A 44 26.47 6.48 -17.00
C ARG A 44 25.34 5.61 -17.55
N TYR A 45 24.19 5.59 -16.87
CA TYR A 45 23.08 4.67 -17.13
C TYR A 45 21.76 5.36 -17.52
N SER A 46 21.77 6.69 -17.62
CA SER A 46 20.60 7.50 -17.96
C SER A 46 20.81 8.32 -19.23
N SER A 47 19.78 9.04 -19.65
CA SER A 47 19.83 10.04 -20.73
C SER A 47 20.87 11.14 -20.49
N GLY A 48 21.33 11.31 -19.24
CA GLY A 48 22.17 12.41 -18.80
C GLY A 48 21.44 13.76 -18.74
N TYR A 49 20.13 13.78 -19.01
CA TYR A 49 19.25 14.94 -18.96
C TYR A 49 18.78 15.21 -17.52
N ILE A 50 19.73 15.62 -16.68
CA ILE A 50 19.54 15.67 -15.22
C ILE A 50 18.50 16.71 -14.82
N CYS A 51 17.43 16.22 -14.20
CA CYS A 51 16.35 17.03 -13.67
C CYS A 51 16.32 17.04 -12.14
N VAL A 52 15.70 18.05 -11.55
CA VAL A 52 15.44 18.11 -10.10
C VAL A 52 13.99 18.51 -9.85
N GLY A 53 13.17 17.57 -9.40
CA GLY A 53 11.81 17.81 -8.96
C GLY A 53 11.82 18.62 -7.67
N MET A 54 11.11 19.75 -7.63
CA MET A 54 11.14 20.68 -6.52
C MET A 54 9.75 21.17 -6.16
N HIS A 55 9.53 21.40 -4.86
CA HIS A 55 8.33 22.07 -4.39
C HIS A 55 8.19 23.48 -5.01
N PRO A 56 6.99 23.91 -5.44
CA PRO A 56 6.79 25.22 -6.06
C PRO A 56 7.35 26.38 -5.26
N ASP A 57 7.12 26.40 -3.94
CA ASP A 57 7.56 27.50 -3.08
C ASP A 57 9.09 27.64 -3.05
N ARG A 58 9.83 26.55 -3.25
CA ARG A 58 11.30 26.58 -3.32
C ARG A 58 11.80 27.15 -4.64
N LEU A 59 11.13 26.85 -5.75
CA LEU A 59 11.44 27.43 -7.05
C LEU A 59 11.18 28.94 -7.06
N ASP A 60 10.09 29.36 -6.40
CA ASP A 60 9.73 30.76 -6.27
C ASP A 60 10.76 31.53 -5.39
N GLU A 61 11.23 30.93 -4.29
CA GLU A 61 12.33 31.50 -3.47
C GLU A 61 13.62 31.71 -4.27
N LEU A 62 13.94 30.79 -5.19
CA LEU A 62 15.17 30.83 -5.99
C LEU A 62 15.02 31.65 -7.29
N ASP A 63 13.86 32.25 -7.55
CA ASP A 63 13.53 32.96 -8.79
C ASP A 63 13.80 32.07 -10.04
N LEU A 64 13.14 30.90 -10.05
CA LEU A 64 13.21 29.91 -11.12
C LEU A 64 11.84 29.80 -11.83
N PRO A 65 11.53 30.73 -12.76
CA PRO A 65 10.30 30.67 -13.54
C PRO A 65 10.32 29.51 -14.54
N LEU A 66 9.15 29.15 -15.06
CA LEU A 66 9.04 28.18 -16.16
C LEU A 66 9.89 28.63 -17.36
N MET A 67 10.56 27.68 -18.02
CA MET A 67 11.44 28.01 -19.15
C MET A 67 10.68 28.50 -20.39
N VAL A 68 9.43 28.08 -20.54
CA VAL A 68 8.53 28.47 -21.64
C VAL A 68 7.20 28.96 -21.08
N LYS A 69 6.59 29.95 -21.75
CA LYS A 69 5.25 30.46 -21.39
C LYS A 69 4.15 29.52 -21.84
N GLU A 70 4.28 28.97 -23.04
CA GLU A 70 3.33 28.03 -23.64
C GLU A 70 4.00 26.64 -23.66
N ASN A 71 3.66 25.82 -22.67
CA ASN A 71 4.21 24.47 -22.56
C ASN A 71 3.49 23.55 -23.55
N MET A 72 4.17 23.07 -24.59
CA MET A 72 3.61 22.18 -25.61
C MET A 72 3.97 20.70 -25.39
N ASP A 73 4.60 20.37 -24.26
CA ASP A 73 4.90 19.00 -23.87
C ASP A 73 3.61 18.17 -23.73
N PRO A 74 3.52 16.95 -24.31
CA PRO A 74 2.33 16.11 -24.18
C PRO A 74 1.93 15.82 -22.73
N LEU A 75 2.92 15.64 -21.84
CA LEU A 75 2.72 15.34 -20.41
C LEU A 75 2.71 16.60 -19.54
N ARG A 76 2.84 17.78 -20.16
CA ARG A 76 2.87 19.11 -19.52
C ARG A 76 3.89 19.20 -18.39
N THR A 77 5.05 18.57 -18.54
CA THR A 77 6.19 18.64 -17.62
C THR A 77 6.65 20.08 -17.46
N GLN A 78 6.69 20.55 -16.21
CA GLN A 78 6.90 21.97 -15.89
C GLN A 78 8.38 22.29 -15.68
N TYR A 79 9.15 22.26 -16.76
CA TYR A 79 10.55 22.68 -16.74
C TYR A 79 10.71 24.16 -16.37
N THR A 80 11.65 24.45 -15.48
CA THR A 80 12.10 25.82 -15.20
C THR A 80 13.37 26.15 -15.96
N VAL A 81 13.80 27.41 -15.87
CA VAL A 81 15.11 27.83 -16.40
C VAL A 81 16.22 26.95 -15.83
N SER A 82 17.05 26.37 -16.71
CA SER A 82 18.20 25.53 -16.36
C SER A 82 19.26 26.32 -15.58
N VAL A 83 19.97 25.67 -14.68
CA VAL A 83 20.94 26.31 -13.79
C VAL A 83 22.24 25.53 -13.60
N ASP A 84 23.29 26.27 -13.24
CA ASP A 84 24.50 25.77 -12.59
C ASP A 84 24.68 26.53 -11.26
N ALA A 85 25.44 25.97 -10.32
CA ALA A 85 25.97 26.74 -9.20
C ALA A 85 26.79 27.94 -9.69
N SER A 86 26.68 29.09 -9.03
CA SER A 86 27.43 30.30 -9.41
C SER A 86 28.91 30.22 -9.03
N GLU A 87 29.24 29.52 -7.95
CA GLU A 87 30.59 29.42 -7.40
C GLU A 87 31.07 27.99 -7.20
N GLY A 88 32.39 27.81 -7.24
CA GLY A 88 33.09 26.54 -7.01
C GLY A 88 32.60 25.40 -7.91
N VAL A 89 32.32 25.74 -9.16
CA VAL A 89 32.15 24.85 -10.31
C VAL A 89 33.04 25.33 -11.44
N SER A 90 33.35 24.45 -12.38
CA SER A 90 34.09 24.79 -13.59
C SER A 90 33.15 25.24 -14.72
N THR A 91 33.05 24.47 -15.79
CA THR A 91 32.10 24.68 -16.89
C THR A 91 30.66 24.37 -16.49
N GLY A 92 30.43 23.64 -15.39
CA GLY A 92 29.09 23.27 -14.92
C GLY A 92 28.64 21.86 -15.31
N ILE A 93 29.22 21.27 -16.37
CA ILE A 93 28.74 20.01 -16.97
C ILE A 93 29.23 18.74 -16.26
N SER A 94 30.33 18.82 -15.51
CA SER A 94 30.91 17.64 -14.88
C SER A 94 29.97 17.04 -13.83
N ALA A 95 30.14 15.75 -13.50
CA ALA A 95 29.36 15.12 -12.43
C ALA A 95 29.57 15.85 -11.08
N ALA A 96 30.79 16.32 -10.79
CA ALA A 96 31.05 17.10 -9.59
C ALA A 96 30.32 18.45 -9.59
N ASP A 97 30.34 19.17 -10.72
CA ASP A 97 29.70 20.48 -10.84
C ASP A 97 28.17 20.39 -10.75
N ARG A 98 27.58 19.41 -11.45
CA ARG A 98 26.13 19.17 -11.41
C ARG A 98 25.69 18.66 -10.03
N ALA A 99 26.47 17.80 -9.36
CA ALA A 99 26.13 17.34 -8.00
C ALA A 99 26.13 18.51 -7.00
N LYS A 100 27.06 19.46 -7.14
CA LYS A 100 27.05 20.69 -6.36
C LYS A 100 25.81 21.55 -6.64
N THR A 101 25.45 21.71 -7.91
CA THR A 101 24.25 22.46 -8.32
C THR A 101 22.97 21.84 -7.75
N ILE A 102 22.83 20.51 -7.83
CA ILE A 102 21.72 19.76 -7.26
C ILE A 102 21.63 19.97 -5.74
N ARG A 103 22.76 19.91 -5.01
CA ARG A 103 22.76 20.19 -3.57
C ARG A 103 22.30 21.60 -3.23
N ILE A 104 22.67 22.62 -4.03
CA ILE A 104 22.19 24.00 -3.81
C ILE A 104 20.67 24.10 -4.02
N LEU A 105 20.13 23.42 -5.03
CA LEU A 105 18.68 23.35 -5.26
C LEU A 105 17.96 22.70 -4.07
N GLY A 106 18.53 21.63 -3.51
CA GLY A 106 18.01 20.91 -2.35
C GLY A 106 18.31 21.53 -0.97
N ASP A 107 19.18 22.54 -0.87
CA ASP A 107 19.55 23.17 0.39
C ASP A 107 18.64 24.37 0.70
N TYR A 108 17.64 24.15 1.57
CA TYR A 108 16.66 25.18 1.93
C TYR A 108 17.24 26.30 2.80
N SER A 109 18.47 26.17 3.30
CA SER A 109 19.19 27.26 3.97
C SER A 109 19.71 28.32 2.99
N VAL A 110 19.91 27.96 1.72
CA VAL A 110 20.33 28.89 0.67
C VAL A 110 19.12 29.67 0.17
N LYS A 111 19.06 30.97 0.47
CA LYS A 111 17.93 31.84 0.09
C LYS A 111 18.20 32.79 -1.08
N SER A 112 19.44 32.86 -1.58
CA SER A 112 19.81 33.83 -2.61
C SER A 112 19.70 33.25 -4.02
N PRO A 113 18.88 33.84 -4.92
CA PRO A 113 18.87 33.49 -6.35
C PRO A 113 20.23 33.64 -7.04
N GLY A 114 21.16 34.44 -6.47
CA GLY A 114 22.53 34.62 -6.97
C GLY A 114 23.47 33.44 -6.72
N SER A 115 23.02 32.42 -5.96
CA SER A 115 23.73 31.15 -5.81
C SER A 115 23.70 30.28 -7.09
N LEU A 116 22.88 30.66 -8.08
CA LEU A 116 22.68 29.95 -9.33
C LEU A 116 22.88 30.88 -10.53
N ARG A 117 23.60 30.41 -11.54
CA ARG A 117 23.73 31.07 -12.86
C ARG A 117 22.81 30.40 -13.87
N ARG A 118 22.34 31.18 -14.85
CA ARG A 118 21.36 30.79 -15.88
C ARG A 118 21.89 31.21 -17.27
N PRO A 119 21.78 30.37 -18.32
CA PRO A 119 21.40 28.95 -18.28
C PRO A 119 22.50 28.10 -17.60
N GLY A 120 22.24 26.80 -17.44
CA GLY A 120 23.20 25.83 -16.94
C GLY A 120 22.81 24.40 -17.33
N HIS A 121 23.32 23.40 -16.61
CA HIS A 121 23.29 21.99 -17.02
C HIS A 121 22.44 21.09 -16.12
N VAL A 122 21.69 21.67 -15.18
CA VAL A 122 20.68 20.99 -14.36
C VAL A 122 19.33 21.66 -14.62
N LEU A 123 18.27 20.86 -14.78
CA LEU A 123 16.91 21.33 -15.10
C LEU A 123 15.97 21.16 -13.91
N PRO A 124 15.65 22.22 -13.17
CA PRO A 124 14.64 22.13 -12.12
C PRO A 124 13.24 21.95 -12.74
N LEU A 125 12.40 21.17 -12.05
CA LEU A 125 11.02 20.86 -12.43
C LEU A 125 10.07 21.33 -11.33
N ARG A 126 9.02 22.05 -11.71
CA ARG A 126 7.95 22.43 -10.77
C ARG A 126 7.01 21.25 -10.56
N ALA A 127 7.08 20.65 -9.38
CA ALA A 127 6.19 19.58 -8.99
C ALA A 127 4.80 20.11 -8.58
N ARG A 128 3.79 19.25 -8.62
CA ARG A 128 2.47 19.49 -8.01
C ARG A 128 2.56 19.55 -6.48
N LYS A 129 1.72 20.39 -5.86
CA LYS A 129 1.81 20.64 -4.41
C LYS A 129 1.48 19.38 -3.60
N ASN A 130 0.45 18.65 -4.05
CA ASN A 130 -0.01 17.43 -3.40
C ASN A 130 0.69 16.16 -3.93
N GLY A 131 1.83 16.33 -4.62
CA GLY A 131 2.66 15.20 -5.04
C GLY A 131 1.92 14.23 -5.97
N VAL A 132 2.19 12.93 -5.79
CA VAL A 132 1.68 11.87 -6.67
C VAL A 132 0.17 11.70 -6.61
N LEU A 133 -0.47 12.21 -5.55
CA LEU A 133 -1.92 12.25 -5.40
C LEU A 133 -2.59 13.29 -6.32
N GLU A 134 -1.85 14.30 -6.79
CA GLU A 134 -2.32 15.25 -7.81
C GLU A 134 -1.82 14.88 -9.22
N ARG A 135 -0.63 14.28 -9.33
CA ARG A 135 -0.10 13.77 -10.60
C ARG A 135 0.90 12.63 -10.37
N GLY A 136 0.55 11.41 -10.79
CA GLY A 136 1.41 10.22 -10.69
C GLY A 136 2.59 10.19 -11.67
N GLY A 137 3.49 11.16 -11.60
CA GLY A 137 4.72 11.21 -12.42
C GLY A 137 6.01 11.21 -11.59
N HIS A 138 7.15 10.94 -12.23
CA HIS A 138 8.46 10.87 -11.57
C HIS A 138 8.85 12.17 -10.85
N THR A 139 8.42 13.32 -11.35
CA THR A 139 8.69 14.62 -10.70
C THR A 139 8.07 14.70 -9.32
N GLU A 140 6.81 14.27 -9.19
CA GLU A 140 6.08 14.22 -7.94
C GLU A 140 6.61 13.10 -7.04
N ALA A 141 6.91 11.92 -7.60
CA ALA A 141 7.50 10.83 -6.84
C ALA A 141 8.84 11.24 -6.20
N ALA A 142 9.68 12.02 -6.90
CA ALA A 142 10.96 12.49 -6.39
C ALA A 142 10.84 13.37 -5.13
N ILE A 143 9.82 14.24 -5.06
CA ILE A 143 9.60 15.08 -3.87
C ILE A 143 8.91 14.32 -2.74
N ASP A 144 8.01 13.38 -3.06
CA ASP A 144 7.31 12.62 -2.02
C ASP A 144 8.26 11.62 -1.35
N LEU A 145 9.14 10.97 -2.12
CA LEU A 145 10.18 10.10 -1.57
C LEU A 145 11.14 10.84 -0.65
N THR A 146 11.56 12.06 -1.00
CA THR A 146 12.44 12.85 -0.13
C THR A 146 11.73 13.32 1.13
N ARG A 147 10.46 13.74 1.06
CA ARG A 147 9.63 14.06 2.24
C ARG A 147 9.46 12.85 3.16
N LEU A 148 9.12 11.69 2.60
CA LEU A 148 8.96 10.44 3.35
C LEU A 148 10.27 10.00 4.01
N ALA A 149 11.42 10.39 3.45
CA ALA A 149 12.74 10.18 4.05
C ALA A 149 13.14 11.26 5.08
N GLY A 150 12.26 12.21 5.39
CA GLY A 150 12.53 13.32 6.31
C GLY A 150 13.54 14.34 5.77
N LEU A 151 13.68 14.42 4.45
CA LEU A 151 14.59 15.33 3.74
C LEU A 151 13.82 16.50 3.12
N ASN A 152 14.56 17.51 2.66
CA ASN A 152 13.99 18.64 1.94
C ASN A 152 13.28 18.17 0.66
N PRO A 153 12.12 18.76 0.28
CA PRO A 153 11.31 18.31 -0.86
C PRO A 153 11.91 18.74 -2.21
N ALA A 154 13.08 18.16 -2.51
CA ALA A 154 13.83 18.30 -3.75
C ALA A 154 14.55 16.97 -4.06
N GLY A 155 14.18 16.33 -5.17
CA GLY A 155 14.78 15.07 -5.62
C GLY A 155 15.35 15.19 -7.03
N ALA A 156 16.57 14.71 -7.24
CA ALA A 156 17.14 14.57 -8.57
C ALA A 156 16.55 13.33 -9.25
N LEU A 157 16.28 13.42 -10.55
CA LEU A 157 15.75 12.34 -11.37
C LEU A 157 16.36 12.37 -12.77
N CYS A 158 16.50 11.19 -13.38
CA CYS A 158 16.91 11.06 -14.77
C CYS A 158 16.50 9.69 -15.33
N GLU A 159 16.02 9.70 -16.57
CA GLU A 159 15.43 8.56 -17.26
C GLU A 159 16.51 7.55 -17.66
N LEU A 160 16.34 6.29 -17.29
CA LEU A 160 17.29 5.21 -17.56
C LEU A 160 17.25 4.79 -19.03
N VAL A 161 18.43 4.51 -19.57
CA VAL A 161 18.61 4.10 -20.98
C VAL A 161 19.40 2.81 -21.11
N ASN A 162 19.08 2.05 -22.14
CA ASN A 162 19.89 0.92 -22.61
C ASN A 162 21.11 1.43 -23.39
N ASP A 163 22.15 0.60 -23.50
CA ASP A 163 23.38 0.96 -24.23
C ASP A 163 23.13 1.19 -25.74
N ASP A 164 22.01 0.71 -26.28
CA ASP A 164 21.56 0.97 -27.66
C ASP A 164 20.81 2.31 -27.83
N GLY A 165 20.62 3.06 -26.73
CA GLY A 165 19.93 4.34 -26.70
C GLY A 165 18.41 4.24 -26.57
N THR A 166 17.84 3.04 -26.50
CA THR A 166 16.42 2.87 -26.15
C THR A 166 16.20 3.10 -24.66
N MET A 167 14.97 3.45 -24.26
CA MET A 167 14.63 3.65 -22.86
C MET A 167 14.54 2.31 -22.14
N LYS A 168 15.05 2.23 -20.90
CA LYS A 168 14.88 1.03 -20.08
C LYS A 168 13.40 0.84 -19.76
N ARG A 169 12.84 -0.25 -20.25
CA ARG A 169 11.46 -0.66 -19.94
C ARG A 169 11.47 -1.50 -18.66
N ARG A 170 10.29 -1.82 -18.15
CA ARG A 170 10.09 -2.53 -16.87
C ARG A 170 11.06 -3.71 -16.63
N ASN A 171 11.19 -4.64 -17.57
CA ASN A 171 12.09 -5.79 -17.41
C ASN A 171 13.58 -5.40 -17.38
N ASP A 172 13.97 -4.37 -18.13
CA ASP A 172 15.33 -3.83 -18.10
C ASP A 172 15.62 -3.16 -16.74
N CYS A 173 14.63 -2.46 -16.17
CA CYS A 173 14.73 -1.83 -14.86
C CYS A 173 14.83 -2.88 -13.75
N ILE A 174 14.04 -3.97 -13.81
CA ILE A 174 14.14 -5.10 -12.87
C ILE A 174 15.54 -5.71 -12.91
N ALA A 175 16.09 -5.95 -14.11
CA ALA A 175 17.45 -6.47 -14.26
C ALA A 175 18.50 -5.49 -13.72
N PHE A 176 18.33 -4.19 -14.02
CA PHE A 176 19.22 -3.12 -13.57
C PHE A 176 19.27 -3.00 -12.03
N VAL A 177 18.12 -3.03 -11.36
CA VAL A 177 18.11 -2.94 -9.89
C VAL A 177 18.69 -4.18 -9.21
N GLN A 178 18.52 -5.37 -9.81
CA GLN A 178 19.18 -6.59 -9.35
C GLN A 178 20.70 -6.52 -9.53
N GLU A 179 21.18 -6.03 -10.68
CA GLU A 179 22.61 -5.88 -10.97
C GLU A 179 23.30 -4.92 -10.01
N HIS A 180 22.65 -3.79 -9.71
CA HIS A 180 23.26 -2.71 -8.91
C HIS A 180 22.83 -2.71 -7.43
N GLY A 181 22.00 -3.66 -7.01
CA GLY A 181 21.50 -3.73 -5.63
C GLY A 181 20.65 -2.53 -5.24
N LEU A 182 19.90 -1.97 -6.20
CA LEU A 182 18.99 -0.84 -5.97
C LEU A 182 17.59 -1.35 -5.62
N LYS A 183 16.77 -0.44 -5.08
CA LYS A 183 15.33 -0.67 -4.87
C LYS A 183 14.54 -0.13 -6.05
N MET A 184 13.37 -0.72 -6.30
CA MET A 184 12.45 -0.27 -7.32
C MET A 184 11.04 -0.13 -6.73
N VAL A 185 10.36 0.95 -7.08
CA VAL A 185 8.94 1.13 -6.79
C VAL A 185 8.18 1.59 -8.02
N THR A 186 6.89 1.32 -8.03
CA THR A 186 5.98 1.79 -9.08
C THR A 186 4.77 2.40 -8.40
N ILE A 187 4.35 3.58 -8.86
CA ILE A 187 3.13 4.23 -8.39
C ILE A 187 2.11 4.05 -9.48
N ILE A 188 1.02 3.36 -9.14
CA ILE A 188 0.01 2.96 -10.11
C ILE A 188 -1.30 3.60 -9.69
N GLU A 189 -1.84 4.43 -10.57
CA GLU A 189 -3.19 4.94 -10.41
C GLU A 189 -4.17 3.77 -10.63
N PRO A 190 -5.01 3.44 -9.63
CA PRO A 190 -5.94 2.33 -9.77
C PRO A 190 -7.04 2.67 -10.77
N ALA A 191 -7.39 1.71 -11.62
CA ALA A 191 -8.56 1.82 -12.47
C ALA A 191 -9.83 1.54 -11.66
N ALA A 192 -10.90 2.31 -11.87
CA ALA A 192 -12.21 2.01 -11.31
C ALA A 192 -12.71 0.65 -11.81
N ALA A 193 -13.20 -0.20 -10.91
CA ALA A 193 -13.76 -1.50 -11.29
C ALA A 193 -15.01 -1.35 -12.15
N THR A 194 -15.07 -2.16 -13.21
CA THR A 194 -16.24 -2.26 -14.10
C THR A 194 -17.35 -3.10 -13.48
N ASP A 195 -18.59 -2.94 -13.94
CA ASP A 195 -19.74 -3.74 -13.47
C ASP A 195 -19.49 -5.23 -13.66
N ALA A 196 -18.85 -5.61 -14.78
CA ALA A 196 -18.47 -6.99 -15.06
C ALA A 196 -17.50 -7.53 -14.01
N GLU A 197 -16.49 -6.75 -13.61
CA GLU A 197 -15.55 -7.16 -12.56
C GLU A 197 -16.21 -7.25 -11.20
N LEU A 198 -17.10 -6.33 -10.84
CA LEU A 198 -17.83 -6.37 -9.57
C LEU A 198 -18.74 -7.61 -9.49
N THR A 199 -19.38 -7.97 -10.60
CA THR A 199 -20.34 -9.08 -10.69
C THR A 199 -19.70 -10.47 -10.85
N GLU A 200 -18.37 -10.57 -10.98
CA GLU A 200 -17.64 -11.85 -10.87
C GLU A 200 -17.93 -12.56 -9.54
N PHE A 201 -18.07 -11.79 -8.45
CA PHE A 201 -18.48 -12.32 -7.16
C PHE A 201 -19.90 -11.90 -6.76
N HIS A 202 -20.19 -10.60 -6.85
CA HIS A 202 -21.44 -10.04 -6.33
C HIS A 202 -22.63 -10.28 -7.27
N SER A 203 -23.84 -10.36 -6.74
CA SER A 203 -25.03 -10.45 -7.60
C SER A 203 -25.30 -9.12 -8.31
N GLU A 204 -25.74 -9.19 -9.56
CA GLU A 204 -26.13 -8.02 -10.38
C GLU A 204 -27.11 -7.10 -9.62
N GLU A 205 -28.19 -7.63 -9.05
CA GLU A 205 -29.19 -6.86 -8.27
C GLU A 205 -28.57 -6.07 -7.10
N TYR A 206 -27.51 -6.61 -6.48
CA TYR A 206 -26.83 -5.97 -5.37
C TYR A 206 -25.92 -4.83 -5.84
N ILE A 207 -25.18 -5.06 -6.94
CA ILE A 207 -24.34 -4.04 -7.55
C ILE A 207 -25.20 -2.89 -8.07
N GLU A 208 -26.32 -3.18 -8.74
CA GLU A 208 -27.27 -2.14 -9.18
C GLU A 208 -27.77 -1.29 -8.00
N CYS A 209 -28.12 -1.93 -6.88
CA CYS A 209 -28.55 -1.20 -5.69
C CYS A 209 -27.43 -0.39 -5.02
N LEU A 210 -26.17 -0.83 -5.09
CA LEU A 210 -25.03 -0.09 -4.54
C LEU A 210 -24.69 1.14 -5.37
N LEU A 211 -24.76 1.02 -6.69
CA LEU A 211 -24.38 2.10 -7.62
C LEU A 211 -25.52 3.11 -7.79
N HIS A 212 -26.77 2.65 -7.71
CA HIS A 212 -27.97 3.48 -7.86
C HIS A 212 -28.96 3.24 -6.71
N PRO A 213 -28.57 3.57 -5.46
CA PRO A 213 -29.41 3.32 -4.27
C PRO A 213 -30.76 4.04 -4.32
N GLU A 214 -30.86 5.14 -5.08
CA GLU A 214 -32.06 5.93 -5.31
C GLU A 214 -33.01 5.40 -6.40
N ALA A 215 -32.58 4.46 -7.23
CA ALA A 215 -33.44 3.88 -8.26
C ALA A 215 -34.66 3.21 -7.59
N THR A 216 -35.86 3.24 -8.16
CA THR A 216 -37.02 2.53 -7.58
C THR A 216 -37.30 1.27 -8.40
N ASP A 217 -37.75 0.18 -7.75
CA ASP A 217 -38.12 -1.05 -8.46
C ASP A 217 -39.36 -0.74 -9.33
N SER A 218 -39.14 -0.63 -10.64
CA SER A 218 -40.18 -0.23 -11.60
C SER A 218 -41.35 -1.22 -11.75
N ASP A 219 -41.32 -2.37 -11.07
CA ASP A 219 -42.26 -3.48 -11.23
C ASP A 219 -43.09 -3.80 -9.97
N SER A 220 -42.92 -3.09 -8.84
CA SER A 220 -43.78 -3.25 -7.66
C SER A 220 -44.85 -2.17 -7.61
N GLY A 221 -46.06 -2.51 -8.06
CA GLY A 221 -47.24 -1.66 -7.92
C GLY A 221 -47.50 -1.29 -6.46
N SER A 222 -47.70 0.02 -6.24
CA SER A 222 -48.32 0.65 -5.06
C SER A 222 -47.96 0.05 -3.70
N ASP A 223 -46.92 0.55 -3.04
CA ASP A 223 -46.93 0.90 -1.63
C ASP A 223 -45.68 1.73 -1.29
N SER A 224 -45.84 2.78 -0.47
CA SER A 224 -44.81 3.76 -0.13
C SER A 224 -43.68 3.24 0.79
N ASP A 225 -43.50 1.93 0.87
CA ASP A 225 -42.55 1.22 1.75
C ASP A 225 -41.46 0.44 0.98
N SER A 226 -41.38 0.54 -0.35
CA SER A 226 -40.52 -0.29 -1.23
C SER A 226 -39.00 -0.07 -1.05
N ASP A 227 -38.56 1.19 -0.93
CA ASP A 227 -37.13 1.52 -0.99
C ASP A 227 -36.40 1.08 0.29
N GLY A 228 -37.09 1.21 1.44
CA GLY A 228 -36.60 0.75 2.73
C GLY A 228 -36.42 -0.77 2.78
N ASP A 229 -37.29 -1.54 2.12
CA ASP A 229 -37.18 -3.00 2.09
C ASP A 229 -36.02 -3.46 1.21
N ARG A 230 -35.77 -2.78 0.08
CA ARG A 230 -34.64 -3.09 -0.81
C ARG A 230 -33.28 -2.78 -0.15
N LEU A 231 -33.11 -1.57 0.40
CA LEU A 231 -31.87 -1.22 1.11
C LEU A 231 -31.62 -2.14 2.30
N LYS A 232 -32.68 -2.46 3.06
CA LYS A 232 -32.60 -3.42 4.18
C LYS A 232 -32.20 -4.82 3.72
N ARG A 233 -32.77 -5.32 2.62
CA ARG A 233 -32.43 -6.63 2.03
C ARG A 233 -30.94 -6.74 1.72
N PHE A 234 -30.36 -5.67 1.16
CA PHE A 234 -28.96 -5.60 0.79
C PHE A 234 -28.03 -5.13 1.90
N GLY A 235 -28.55 -4.91 3.12
CA GLY A 235 -27.74 -4.50 4.27
C GLY A 235 -27.27 -3.05 4.23
N LEU A 236 -27.88 -2.19 3.42
CA LEU A 236 -27.50 -0.78 3.23
C LEU A 236 -28.12 0.17 4.27
N LEU A 237 -28.24 -0.32 5.50
CA LEU A 237 -28.78 0.41 6.65
C LEU A 237 -27.83 0.25 7.83
N TYR A 238 -27.98 1.10 8.84
CA TYR A 238 -27.24 1.05 10.11
C TYR A 238 -25.71 1.11 9.96
N ASP A 239 -25.04 -0.04 9.93
CA ASP A 239 -23.59 -0.17 9.84
C ASP A 239 -23.05 0.11 8.43
N CYS A 240 -23.88 -0.07 7.40
CA CYS A 240 -23.51 0.24 6.02
C CYS A 240 -24.49 1.25 5.40
N PRO A 241 -24.57 2.50 5.88
CA PRO A 241 -25.53 3.48 5.35
C PRO A 241 -25.17 3.93 3.93
N VAL A 242 -26.18 4.31 3.15
CA VAL A 242 -25.95 5.01 1.86
C VAL A 242 -25.33 6.38 2.11
N PHE A 243 -24.34 6.76 1.29
CA PHE A 243 -23.64 8.04 1.37
C PHE A 243 -23.31 8.60 -0.03
N GLU A 244 -23.06 9.91 -0.10
CA GLU A 244 -22.66 10.59 -1.34
C GLU A 244 -21.27 10.10 -1.80
N GLY A 245 -21.15 9.69 -3.07
CA GLY A 245 -19.91 9.11 -3.60
C GLY A 245 -19.76 7.59 -3.36
N MET A 246 -20.84 6.90 -2.99
CA MET A 246 -20.85 5.44 -2.79
C MET A 246 -20.38 4.66 -4.03
N GLU A 247 -20.81 5.06 -5.23
CA GLU A 247 -20.36 4.43 -6.49
C GLU A 247 -18.84 4.53 -6.64
N ASP A 248 -18.27 5.74 -6.51
CA ASP A 248 -16.84 5.95 -6.62
C ASP A 248 -16.08 5.14 -5.56
N HIS A 249 -16.55 5.15 -4.31
CA HIS A 249 -15.94 4.35 -3.24
C HIS A 249 -15.91 2.86 -3.56
N VAL A 250 -17.05 2.28 -3.97
CA VAL A 250 -17.17 0.86 -4.32
C VAL A 250 -16.26 0.50 -5.48
N ARG A 251 -16.29 1.29 -6.56
CA ARG A 251 -15.49 1.03 -7.76
C ARG A 251 -14.01 1.19 -7.52
N MET A 252 -13.58 2.18 -6.76
CA MET A 252 -12.16 2.42 -6.48
C MET A 252 -11.60 1.43 -5.47
N ALA A 253 -12.38 1.03 -4.45
CA ALA A 253 -11.95 0.01 -3.49
C ALA A 253 -11.71 -1.35 -4.19
N ALA A 254 -12.64 -1.79 -5.03
CA ALA A 254 -12.45 -3.01 -5.83
C ALA A 254 -11.36 -2.83 -6.89
N GLY A 255 -11.37 -1.69 -7.58
CA GLY A 255 -10.47 -1.35 -8.66
C GLY A 255 -9.00 -1.33 -8.26
N GLY A 256 -8.69 -0.77 -7.09
CA GLY A 256 -7.34 -0.77 -6.55
C GLY A 256 -6.81 -2.17 -6.24
N THR A 257 -7.63 -3.02 -5.63
CA THR A 257 -7.28 -4.42 -5.36
C THR A 257 -7.11 -5.23 -6.65
N LEU A 258 -7.97 -5.01 -7.65
CA LEU A 258 -7.88 -5.65 -8.97
C LEU A 258 -6.67 -5.17 -9.78
N THR A 259 -6.28 -3.90 -9.63
CA THR A 259 -5.08 -3.32 -10.26
C THR A 259 -3.82 -3.89 -9.62
N ALA A 260 -3.77 -3.93 -8.28
CA ALA A 260 -2.67 -4.53 -7.53
C ALA A 260 -2.51 -6.03 -7.86
N ALA A 261 -3.60 -6.78 -7.96
CA ALA A 261 -3.59 -8.17 -8.40
C ALA A 261 -3.08 -8.34 -9.83
N ALA A 262 -3.44 -7.44 -10.76
CA ALA A 262 -2.93 -7.47 -12.13
C ALA A 262 -1.40 -7.33 -12.18
N CYS A 263 -0.84 -6.42 -11.37
CA CYS A 263 0.61 -6.23 -11.27
C CYS A 263 1.35 -7.53 -10.85
N LEU A 264 0.78 -8.27 -9.89
CA LEU A 264 1.33 -9.57 -9.49
C LEU A 264 1.24 -10.61 -10.61
N ILE A 265 0.14 -10.64 -11.35
CA ILE A 265 -0.09 -11.59 -12.47
C ILE A 265 0.87 -11.35 -13.63
N GLU A 266 1.10 -10.08 -13.96
CA GLU A 266 2.08 -9.65 -14.97
C GLU A 266 3.51 -10.01 -14.56
N GLY A 267 3.76 -10.20 -13.25
CA GLY A 267 5.09 -10.39 -12.70
C GLY A 267 5.90 -9.10 -12.65
N SER A 268 5.23 -7.93 -12.68
CA SER A 268 5.86 -6.62 -12.62
C SER A 268 6.38 -6.28 -11.22
N THR A 269 5.79 -6.90 -10.19
CA THR A 269 6.24 -6.81 -8.81
C THR A 269 6.04 -8.15 -8.09
N GLN A 270 6.81 -8.35 -7.02
CA GLN A 270 6.59 -9.45 -6.08
C GLN A 270 5.58 -9.09 -4.99
N VAL A 271 5.46 -7.80 -4.65
CA VAL A 271 4.56 -7.29 -3.61
C VAL A 271 3.76 -6.12 -4.17
N ALA A 272 2.44 -6.21 -4.06
CA ALA A 272 1.53 -5.12 -4.39
C ALA A 272 0.72 -4.76 -3.15
N MET A 273 0.43 -3.46 -2.95
CA MET A 273 -0.22 -2.95 -1.75
C MET A 273 -1.42 -2.09 -2.12
N HIS A 274 -2.54 -2.28 -1.43
CA HIS A 274 -3.72 -1.43 -1.55
C HIS A 274 -4.40 -1.26 -0.19
N TRP A 275 -4.00 -0.22 0.56
CA TRP A 275 -4.45 0.00 1.94
C TRP A 275 -5.91 0.42 2.08
N GLU A 276 -6.56 0.91 1.01
CA GLU A 276 -8.00 1.20 1.03
C GLU A 276 -8.86 -0.06 0.85
N GLY A 277 -8.26 -1.16 0.38
CA GLY A 277 -8.90 -2.47 0.25
C GLY A 277 -9.00 -3.23 1.57
N GLY A 278 -9.28 -4.54 1.47
CA GLY A 278 -9.36 -5.41 2.66
C GLY A 278 -10.75 -5.49 3.28
N ARG A 279 -11.81 -5.21 2.49
CA ARG A 279 -13.21 -5.17 2.93
C ARG A 279 -13.79 -6.58 3.05
N HIS A 280 -13.31 -7.32 4.05
CA HIS A 280 -13.49 -8.77 4.17
C HIS A 280 -14.88 -9.26 4.60
N HIS A 281 -15.76 -8.38 5.10
CA HIS A 281 -17.12 -8.74 5.54
C HIS A 281 -18.16 -8.71 4.43
N GLY A 282 -17.84 -8.10 3.28
CA GLY A 282 -18.77 -7.95 2.16
C GLY A 282 -19.26 -9.32 1.68
N GLN A 283 -20.58 -9.50 1.62
CA GLN A 283 -21.19 -10.76 1.17
C GLN A 283 -21.58 -10.67 -0.31
N ARG A 284 -21.85 -11.80 -0.95
CA ARG A 284 -22.24 -11.87 -2.37
C ARG A 284 -23.38 -10.91 -2.74
N SER A 285 -24.38 -10.78 -1.85
CA SER A 285 -25.59 -9.99 -2.11
C SER A 285 -25.98 -9.15 -0.89
N ARG A 286 -25.01 -8.71 -0.09
CA ARG A 286 -25.29 -7.94 1.13
C ARG A 286 -24.04 -7.22 1.66
N ALA A 287 -24.19 -5.95 2.00
CA ALA A 287 -23.21 -5.20 2.77
C ALA A 287 -23.25 -5.63 4.24
N ALA A 288 -22.09 -5.64 4.90
CA ALA A 288 -21.99 -5.97 6.32
C ALA A 288 -20.69 -5.40 6.91
N GLY A 289 -20.73 -4.89 8.14
CA GLY A 289 -19.53 -4.49 8.88
C GLY A 289 -18.69 -3.45 8.12
N PHE A 290 -19.33 -2.37 7.66
CA PHE A 290 -18.72 -1.31 6.84
C PHE A 290 -18.22 -1.75 5.45
N CYS A 291 -18.41 -3.03 5.06
CA CYS A 291 -17.95 -3.56 3.79
C CYS A 291 -19.10 -3.65 2.78
N TYR A 292 -19.10 -2.75 1.80
CA TYR A 292 -20.06 -2.73 0.69
C TYR A 292 -19.65 -3.68 -0.44
N ILE A 293 -18.36 -3.73 -0.76
CA ILE A 293 -17.80 -4.62 -1.76
C ILE A 293 -16.80 -5.55 -1.09
N ASN A 294 -16.65 -6.78 -1.58
CA ASN A 294 -15.59 -7.68 -1.13
C ASN A 294 -14.46 -7.67 -2.17
N ASP A 295 -13.66 -6.60 -2.13
CA ASP A 295 -12.50 -6.43 -3.01
C ASP A 295 -11.49 -7.58 -2.83
N VAL A 296 -11.38 -8.13 -1.62
CA VAL A 296 -10.52 -9.28 -1.30
C VAL A 296 -10.90 -10.50 -2.12
N VAL A 297 -12.18 -10.86 -2.18
CA VAL A 297 -12.68 -11.99 -2.97
C VAL A 297 -12.41 -11.76 -4.46
N LEU A 298 -12.68 -10.56 -4.98
CA LEU A 298 -12.40 -10.20 -6.37
C LEU A 298 -10.89 -10.32 -6.70
N GLY A 299 -10.03 -9.83 -5.81
CA GLY A 299 -8.57 -9.97 -5.93
C GLY A 299 -8.11 -11.43 -5.93
N ILE A 300 -8.65 -12.26 -5.03
CA ILE A 300 -8.34 -13.70 -4.97
C ILE A 300 -8.79 -14.41 -6.26
N LEU A 301 -9.99 -14.13 -6.77
CA LEU A 301 -10.49 -14.71 -8.02
C LEU A 301 -9.57 -14.36 -9.20
N LYS A 302 -9.14 -13.11 -9.29
CA LYS A 302 -8.19 -12.64 -10.32
C LYS A 302 -6.84 -13.37 -10.21
N LEU A 303 -6.26 -13.46 -9.02
CA LEU A 303 -5.00 -14.17 -8.77
C LEU A 303 -5.11 -15.68 -9.04
N GLN A 304 -6.22 -16.31 -8.67
CA GLN A 304 -6.44 -17.74 -8.86
C GLN A 304 -6.36 -18.13 -10.34
N GLY A 305 -6.81 -17.28 -11.26
CA GLY A 305 -6.70 -17.50 -12.70
C GLY A 305 -5.26 -17.74 -13.18
N ARG A 306 -4.27 -17.13 -12.54
CA ARG A 306 -2.83 -17.25 -12.88
C ARG A 306 -2.07 -18.24 -12.01
N PHE A 307 -2.35 -18.26 -10.70
CA PHE A 307 -1.54 -18.93 -9.69
C PHE A 307 -2.16 -20.25 -9.20
N GLY A 308 -3.42 -20.52 -9.53
CA GLY A 308 -4.11 -21.78 -9.25
C GLY A 308 -4.51 -21.99 -7.79
N LYS A 309 -3.58 -21.83 -6.83
CA LYS A 309 -3.83 -21.87 -5.39
C LYS A 309 -3.47 -20.53 -4.76
N VAL A 310 -4.38 -19.95 -3.96
CA VAL A 310 -4.17 -18.67 -3.28
C VAL A 310 -4.38 -18.86 -1.77
N LEU A 311 -3.38 -18.48 -0.97
CA LEU A 311 -3.52 -18.45 0.49
C LEU A 311 -3.96 -17.06 0.90
N TYR A 312 -5.10 -16.97 1.57
CA TYR A 312 -5.60 -15.74 2.19
C TYR A 312 -5.28 -15.78 3.69
N ILE A 313 -4.59 -14.75 4.19
CA ILE A 313 -4.25 -14.56 5.60
C ILE A 313 -4.94 -13.30 6.08
N ASP A 314 -5.71 -13.41 7.15
CA ASP A 314 -6.49 -12.33 7.74
C ASP A 314 -5.97 -12.02 9.15
N LEU A 315 -5.41 -10.81 9.32
CA LEU A 315 -4.84 -10.32 10.58
C LEU A 315 -5.78 -9.35 11.31
N ASP A 316 -6.96 -9.07 10.77
CA ASP A 316 -7.97 -8.20 11.38
C ASP A 316 -8.43 -8.75 12.73
N LEU A 317 -8.89 -7.84 13.61
CA LEU A 317 -9.51 -8.25 14.87
C LEU A 317 -10.74 -9.14 14.65
N HIS A 318 -11.49 -8.85 13.58
CA HIS A 318 -12.72 -9.55 13.24
C HIS A 318 -12.45 -10.74 12.33
N HIS A 319 -13.27 -11.78 12.46
CA HIS A 319 -13.20 -12.91 11.54
C HIS A 319 -13.59 -12.47 10.11
N GLY A 320 -12.73 -12.78 9.12
CA GLY A 320 -12.95 -12.56 7.68
C GLY A 320 -14.02 -13.44 7.06
N ASP A 321 -15.24 -13.32 7.57
CA ASP A 321 -16.37 -14.20 7.29
C ASP A 321 -16.89 -14.14 5.85
N GLY A 322 -16.85 -12.96 5.20
CA GLY A 322 -17.22 -12.81 3.79
C GLY A 322 -16.26 -13.57 2.87
N VAL A 323 -14.95 -13.45 3.11
CA VAL A 323 -13.92 -14.15 2.33
C VAL A 323 -13.98 -15.66 2.58
N GLN A 324 -14.06 -16.10 3.84
CA GLN A 324 -14.25 -17.52 4.16
C GLN A 324 -15.54 -18.05 3.53
N GLY A 325 -16.64 -17.31 3.64
CA GLY A 325 -17.95 -17.68 3.08
C GLY A 325 -17.90 -17.89 1.57
N ALA A 326 -17.19 -17.02 0.84
CA ALA A 326 -17.01 -17.11 -0.60
C ALA A 326 -16.26 -18.39 -1.03
N PHE A 327 -15.27 -18.82 -0.23
CA PHE A 327 -14.38 -19.93 -0.59
C PHE A 327 -14.57 -21.21 0.23
N GLN A 328 -15.56 -21.29 1.13
CA GLN A 328 -15.77 -22.43 2.03
C GLN A 328 -15.94 -23.78 1.32
N TYR A 329 -16.24 -23.82 0.00
CA TYR A 329 -16.35 -25.05 -0.80
C TYR A 329 -15.14 -25.35 -1.70
N SER A 330 -14.11 -24.50 -1.66
CA SER A 330 -12.95 -24.54 -2.54
C SER A 330 -11.73 -25.18 -1.86
N ASN A 331 -11.02 -26.05 -2.57
CA ASN A 331 -9.67 -26.49 -2.19
C ASN A 331 -8.57 -25.75 -2.99
N LYS A 332 -8.95 -24.65 -3.64
CA LYS A 332 -8.05 -23.78 -4.42
C LYS A 332 -7.79 -22.44 -3.72
N VAL A 333 -8.51 -22.16 -2.64
CA VAL A 333 -8.25 -21.03 -1.76
C VAL A 333 -8.26 -21.57 -0.34
N MET A 334 -7.20 -21.27 0.41
CA MET A 334 -7.16 -21.52 1.85
C MET A 334 -7.33 -20.19 2.56
N THR A 335 -8.29 -20.07 3.47
CA THR A 335 -8.48 -18.89 4.30
C THR A 335 -7.93 -19.16 5.70
N LEU A 336 -6.99 -18.36 6.17
CA LEU A 336 -6.43 -18.40 7.51
C LEU A 336 -6.75 -17.10 8.22
N SER A 337 -7.56 -17.14 9.27
CA SER A 337 -7.90 -15.95 10.06
C SER A 337 -7.48 -16.13 11.53
N ILE A 338 -6.82 -15.11 12.08
CA ILE A 338 -6.47 -15.02 13.51
C ILE A 338 -7.22 -13.82 14.10
N HIS A 339 -8.28 -14.09 14.85
CA HIS A 339 -9.24 -13.06 15.23
C HIS A 339 -9.75 -13.27 16.67
N HIS A 340 -10.40 -12.25 17.21
CA HIS A 340 -11.13 -12.40 18.46
C HIS A 340 -12.43 -13.17 18.24
N CYS A 341 -12.68 -14.19 19.05
CA CYS A 341 -13.93 -14.94 19.00
C CYS A 341 -14.50 -15.11 20.41
N ASP A 342 -15.54 -14.34 20.70
CA ASP A 342 -16.38 -14.53 21.89
C ASP A 342 -17.86 -14.33 21.59
N ARG A 343 -18.71 -14.74 22.53
CA ARG A 343 -20.16 -14.65 22.39
C ARG A 343 -20.59 -13.18 22.28
N GLY A 344 -21.22 -12.84 21.16
CA GLY A 344 -21.73 -11.49 20.91
C GLY A 344 -20.73 -10.56 20.24
N PHE A 345 -19.49 -11.01 20.00
CA PHE A 345 -18.54 -10.28 19.19
C PHE A 345 -18.84 -10.48 17.69
N TYR A 346 -18.88 -9.39 16.94
CA TYR A 346 -19.13 -9.44 15.49
C TYR A 346 -17.98 -10.19 14.78
N PRO A 347 -18.22 -10.97 13.72
CA PRO A 347 -19.51 -11.32 13.09
C PRO A 347 -20.22 -12.54 13.70
N ASN A 348 -19.81 -13.04 14.87
CA ASN A 348 -20.29 -14.27 15.52
C ASN A 348 -20.01 -15.59 14.76
N THR A 349 -18.99 -15.60 13.89
CA THR A 349 -18.50 -16.77 13.14
C THR A 349 -17.00 -16.99 13.41
N GLY A 350 -16.34 -17.94 12.73
CA GLY A 350 -14.89 -18.14 12.87
C GLY A 350 -14.51 -19.07 14.02
N ARG A 351 -15.39 -20.02 14.38
CA ARG A 351 -15.07 -20.98 15.44
C ARG A 351 -14.01 -21.95 14.93
N ALA A 352 -13.22 -22.49 15.85
CA ALA A 352 -12.19 -23.50 15.51
C ALA A 352 -12.74 -24.74 14.78
N ALA A 353 -14.04 -25.05 14.93
CA ALA A 353 -14.69 -26.16 14.24
C ALA A 353 -15.22 -25.81 12.83
N ASP A 354 -15.13 -24.54 12.42
CA ASP A 354 -15.58 -24.08 11.11
C ASP A 354 -14.46 -24.34 10.08
N GLU A 355 -14.37 -25.59 9.60
CA GLU A 355 -13.25 -26.08 8.78
C GLU A 355 -13.51 -26.03 7.26
N GLY A 356 -14.62 -25.40 6.83
CA GLY A 356 -15.09 -25.39 5.45
C GLY A 356 -16.11 -26.49 5.15
N LYS A 357 -16.48 -26.67 3.88
CA LYS A 357 -17.54 -27.57 3.43
C LYS A 357 -17.16 -28.29 2.13
N GLY A 358 -17.64 -29.52 1.96
CA GLY A 358 -17.38 -30.30 0.75
C GLY A 358 -15.89 -30.43 0.47
N ARG A 359 -15.43 -29.94 -0.70
CA ARG A 359 -14.00 -29.97 -1.04
C ARG A 359 -13.17 -28.95 -0.26
N GLY A 360 -13.78 -27.93 0.34
CA GLY A 360 -13.09 -26.92 1.14
C GLY A 360 -12.86 -27.32 2.59
N ILE A 361 -13.23 -28.55 3.00
CA ILE A 361 -12.89 -29.06 4.34
C ILE A 361 -11.36 -29.07 4.49
N GLY A 362 -10.87 -28.56 5.62
CA GLY A 362 -9.44 -28.35 5.89
C GLY A 362 -8.87 -27.05 5.32
N HIS A 363 -9.61 -26.33 4.47
CA HIS A 363 -9.15 -25.12 3.79
C HIS A 363 -9.73 -23.82 4.38
N SER A 364 -10.57 -23.90 5.40
CA SER A 364 -10.97 -22.76 6.23
C SER A 364 -10.37 -22.92 7.62
N ILE A 365 -9.36 -22.10 7.95
CA ILE A 365 -8.55 -22.20 9.14
C ILE A 365 -8.84 -21.00 10.05
N ASN A 366 -9.30 -21.29 11.27
CA ASN A 366 -9.72 -20.30 12.25
C ASN A 366 -8.94 -20.42 13.55
N ALA A 367 -8.06 -19.45 13.82
CA ALA A 367 -7.31 -19.33 15.06
C ALA A 367 -8.01 -18.33 16.00
N ALA A 368 -9.06 -18.81 16.67
CA ALA A 368 -9.89 -18.03 17.59
C ALA A 368 -9.15 -17.68 18.90
N LEU A 369 -8.97 -16.40 19.19
CA LEU A 369 -8.33 -15.88 20.40
C LEU A 369 -9.32 -15.17 21.35
N ARG A 370 -8.94 -15.06 22.61
CA ARG A 370 -9.63 -14.31 23.68
C ARG A 370 -9.13 -12.87 23.78
N GLY A 371 -9.83 -12.05 24.56
CA GLY A 371 -9.48 -10.66 24.80
C GLY A 371 -8.07 -10.50 25.37
N GLY A 372 -7.46 -9.35 25.10
CA GLY A 372 -6.15 -8.96 25.58
C GLY A 372 -4.97 -9.65 24.89
N ALA A 373 -5.19 -10.34 23.76
CA ALA A 373 -4.11 -10.96 23.00
C ALA A 373 -2.97 -9.96 22.75
N SER A 374 -1.81 -10.26 23.32
CA SER A 374 -0.58 -9.48 23.19
C SER A 374 0.25 -9.89 21.98
N ASP A 375 1.27 -9.11 21.62
CA ASP A 375 2.26 -9.46 20.59
C ASP A 375 2.85 -10.86 20.81
N ALA A 376 3.15 -11.22 22.07
CA ALA A 376 3.67 -12.54 22.42
C ALA A 376 2.65 -13.66 22.16
N THR A 377 1.38 -13.44 22.50
CA THR A 377 0.28 -14.36 22.18
C THR A 377 0.11 -14.52 20.68
N PHE A 378 0.05 -13.41 19.95
CA PHE A 378 -0.11 -13.40 18.50
C PHE A 378 1.04 -14.17 17.82
N LYS A 379 2.29 -13.87 18.18
CA LYS A 379 3.48 -14.54 17.64
C LYS A 379 3.50 -16.04 17.92
N ARG A 380 3.10 -16.48 19.13
CA ARG A 380 3.00 -17.90 19.49
C ARG A 380 2.02 -18.68 18.60
N VAL A 381 0.96 -18.02 18.13
CA VAL A 381 -0.08 -18.65 17.31
C VAL A 381 0.22 -18.50 15.82
N PHE A 382 0.51 -17.29 15.35
CA PHE A 382 0.72 -16.97 13.94
C PHE A 382 1.83 -17.81 13.32
N GLY A 383 3.03 -17.83 13.93
CA GLY A 383 4.21 -18.48 13.35
C GLY A 383 3.97 -19.95 12.96
N PRO A 384 3.63 -20.84 13.91
CA PRO A 384 3.37 -22.25 13.61
C PRO A 384 2.23 -22.49 12.62
N VAL A 385 1.15 -21.70 12.72
CA VAL A 385 -0.05 -21.86 11.89
C VAL A 385 0.20 -21.42 10.45
N ALA A 386 0.80 -20.24 10.26
CA ALA A 386 1.13 -19.70 8.95
C ALA A 386 2.15 -20.58 8.22
N SER A 387 3.19 -21.06 8.92
CA SER A 387 4.15 -22.03 8.37
C SER A 387 3.48 -23.32 7.92
N ALA A 388 2.63 -23.92 8.76
CA ALA A 388 1.94 -25.14 8.39
C ALA A 388 1.00 -24.95 7.19
N ALA A 389 0.30 -23.81 7.14
CA ALA A 389 -0.59 -23.46 6.04
C ALA A 389 0.18 -23.36 4.72
N VAL A 390 1.27 -22.60 4.65
CA VAL A 390 2.05 -22.44 3.41
C VAL A 390 2.73 -23.76 3.00
N GLU A 391 3.28 -24.52 3.95
CA GLU A 391 3.96 -25.80 3.68
C GLU A 391 3.02 -26.89 3.18
N THR A 392 1.79 -26.94 3.71
CA THR A 392 0.81 -27.98 3.36
C THR A 392 0.01 -27.59 2.11
N PHE A 393 -0.39 -26.31 2.02
CA PHE A 393 -1.25 -25.86 0.93
C PHE A 393 -0.47 -25.60 -0.36
N GLU A 394 0.82 -25.24 -0.28
CA GLU A 394 1.67 -24.88 -1.41
C GLU A 394 1.02 -23.83 -2.35
N PRO A 395 0.71 -22.62 -1.84
CA PRO A 395 0.06 -21.58 -2.63
C PRO A 395 1.00 -21.02 -3.72
N GLY A 396 0.41 -20.62 -4.85
CA GLY A 396 1.12 -19.88 -5.90
C GLY A 396 1.16 -18.38 -5.67
N ALA A 397 0.26 -17.84 -4.83
CA ALA A 397 0.21 -16.45 -4.40
C ALA A 397 -0.42 -16.32 -3.00
N VAL A 398 -0.13 -15.21 -2.32
CA VAL A 398 -0.65 -14.91 -0.98
C VAL A 398 -1.39 -13.57 -1.00
N VAL A 399 -2.52 -13.50 -0.31
CA VAL A 399 -3.23 -12.25 -0.01
C VAL A 399 -3.23 -12.08 1.50
N VAL A 400 -2.75 -10.95 2.01
CA VAL A 400 -2.73 -10.63 3.44
C VAL A 400 -3.61 -9.40 3.67
N GLN A 401 -4.65 -9.56 4.48
CA GLN A 401 -5.43 -8.46 5.02
C GLN A 401 -4.75 -7.99 6.32
N CYS A 402 -4.49 -6.68 6.42
CA CYS A 402 -3.70 -6.08 7.49
C CYS A 402 -4.54 -5.12 8.34
N GLY A 403 -5.71 -5.58 8.80
CA GLY A 403 -6.58 -4.85 9.71
C GLY A 403 -5.85 -4.41 10.98
N CYS A 404 -6.00 -3.15 11.33
CA CYS A 404 -5.31 -2.47 12.43
C CYS A 404 -6.19 -2.29 13.68
N ASP A 405 -7.41 -2.82 13.67
CA ASP A 405 -8.35 -2.70 14.79
C ASP A 405 -8.03 -3.65 15.96
N GLY A 406 -7.09 -4.57 15.78
CA GLY A 406 -6.46 -5.34 16.86
C GLY A 406 -5.42 -4.58 17.67
N LEU A 407 -5.04 -3.36 17.24
CA LEU A 407 -4.05 -2.55 17.94
C LEU A 407 -4.59 -2.07 19.30
N ALA A 408 -3.71 -2.01 20.30
CA ALA A 408 -4.07 -1.68 21.68
C ALA A 408 -4.76 -0.31 21.84
N GLY A 409 -4.44 0.64 20.96
CA GLY A 409 -5.03 1.98 20.93
C GLY A 409 -6.31 2.09 20.11
N ASP A 410 -6.84 1.01 19.56
CA ASP A 410 -8.09 1.02 18.79
C ASP A 410 -9.32 1.22 19.70
N PRO A 411 -10.36 1.95 19.25
CA PRO A 411 -11.63 2.09 19.96
C PRO A 411 -12.30 0.79 20.41
N HIS A 412 -12.09 -0.35 19.71
CA HIS A 412 -12.62 -1.64 20.12
C HIS A 412 -12.06 -2.13 21.47
N LYS A 413 -10.78 -1.83 21.76
CA LYS A 413 -10.09 -2.20 23.02
C LYS A 413 -10.21 -3.68 23.38
N ILE A 414 -10.12 -4.56 22.38
CA ILE A 414 -10.26 -6.01 22.55
C ILE A 414 -8.89 -6.68 22.61
N PHE A 415 -8.07 -6.51 21.59
CA PHE A 415 -6.69 -6.99 21.59
C PHE A 415 -5.73 -5.93 22.13
N ASN A 416 -4.49 -6.34 22.40
CA ASN A 416 -3.44 -5.50 22.96
C ASN A 416 -2.18 -5.57 22.09
N LEU A 417 -2.37 -5.57 20.76
CA LEU A 417 -1.28 -5.67 19.80
C LEU A 417 -0.61 -4.31 19.58
N THR A 418 0.68 -4.34 19.27
CA THR A 418 1.40 -3.23 18.67
C THR A 418 1.54 -3.47 17.17
N ALA A 419 1.86 -2.42 16.41
CA ALA A 419 2.13 -2.56 14.98
C ALA A 419 3.35 -3.48 14.70
N GLN A 420 4.20 -3.75 15.70
CA GLN A 420 5.31 -4.70 15.58
C GLN A 420 4.80 -6.13 15.32
N ALA A 421 3.71 -6.56 15.96
CA ALA A 421 3.18 -7.91 15.75
C ALA A 421 2.73 -8.13 14.30
N LEU A 422 2.09 -7.12 13.70
CA LEU A 422 1.65 -7.14 12.31
C LEU A 422 2.87 -7.06 11.36
N ALA A 423 3.88 -6.25 11.69
CA ALA A 423 5.13 -6.15 10.94
C ALA A 423 5.90 -7.48 10.92
N ASP A 424 6.05 -8.14 12.07
CA ASP A 424 6.65 -9.47 12.19
C ASP A 424 5.90 -10.51 11.34
N ALA A 425 4.57 -10.46 11.33
CA ALA A 425 3.73 -11.37 10.56
C ALA A 425 3.89 -11.14 9.05
N VAL A 426 3.81 -9.90 8.58
CA VAL A 426 4.02 -9.55 7.17
C VAL A 426 5.44 -9.91 6.74
N GLN A 427 6.45 -9.63 7.56
CA GLN A 427 7.84 -9.99 7.27
C GLN A 427 8.01 -11.50 7.09
N ALA A 428 7.36 -12.32 7.96
CA ALA A 428 7.38 -13.77 7.84
C ALA A 428 6.72 -14.27 6.55
N VAL A 429 5.61 -13.65 6.12
CA VAL A 429 4.95 -13.97 4.84
C VAL A 429 5.84 -13.62 3.65
N LEU A 430 6.41 -12.41 3.64
CA LEU A 430 7.26 -11.94 2.54
C LEU A 430 8.56 -12.77 2.41
N ALA A 431 9.04 -13.37 3.50
CA ALA A 431 10.17 -14.29 3.48
C ALA A 431 9.93 -15.55 2.65
N TRP A 432 8.67 -15.93 2.38
CA TRP A 432 8.33 -17.04 1.48
C TRP A 432 8.58 -16.72 0.01
N LYS A 433 8.79 -15.44 -0.34
CA LYS A 433 9.09 -14.97 -1.71
C LYS A 433 8.00 -15.33 -2.72
N LEU A 434 6.76 -15.46 -2.28
CA LEU A 434 5.60 -15.64 -3.14
C LEU A 434 5.03 -14.28 -3.58
N PRO A 435 4.38 -14.18 -4.76
CA PRO A 435 3.58 -13.02 -5.14
C PRO A 435 2.58 -12.70 -4.01
N THR A 436 2.70 -11.52 -3.43
CA THR A 436 1.96 -11.14 -2.21
C THR A 436 1.18 -9.85 -2.43
N LEU A 437 -0.13 -9.91 -2.18
CA LEU A 437 -1.02 -8.75 -2.15
C LEU A 437 -1.28 -8.35 -0.71
N LEU A 438 -0.87 -7.16 -0.29
CA LEU A 438 -1.19 -6.59 1.02
C LEU A 438 -2.37 -5.64 0.91
N LEU A 439 -3.37 -5.83 1.76
CA LEU A 439 -4.59 -5.03 1.82
C LEU A 439 -4.73 -4.38 3.19
N GLY A 440 -5.56 -3.34 3.26
CA GLY A 440 -5.94 -2.71 4.54
C GLY A 440 -6.90 -3.56 5.35
N GLY A 441 -7.95 -2.95 5.89
CA GLY A 441 -8.90 -3.59 6.78
C GLY A 441 -9.59 -2.63 7.75
N GLY A 442 -10.04 -3.16 8.90
CA GLY A 442 -10.47 -2.37 10.04
C GLY A 442 -9.32 -1.54 10.63
N GLY A 443 -9.64 -0.55 11.46
CA GLY A 443 -8.66 0.34 12.10
C GLY A 443 -9.27 1.71 12.37
N TYR A 444 -9.79 1.89 13.58
CA TYR A 444 -10.66 3.02 13.92
C TYR A 444 -9.95 4.09 14.75
N SER A 445 -8.66 3.91 14.99
CA SER A 445 -7.72 4.99 15.35
C SER A 445 -6.88 5.36 14.12
N SER A 446 -7.27 6.42 13.41
CA SER A 446 -6.64 6.81 12.14
C SER A 446 -5.11 7.00 12.26
N ALA A 447 -4.64 7.62 13.35
CA ALA A 447 -3.21 7.80 13.58
C ALA A 447 -2.48 6.46 13.78
N ASN A 448 -3.07 5.50 14.51
CA ASN A 448 -2.44 4.19 14.71
C ASN A 448 -2.50 3.31 13.47
N ALA A 449 -3.60 3.37 12.70
CA ALA A 449 -3.68 2.72 11.39
C ALA A 449 -2.60 3.27 10.44
N ALA A 450 -2.43 4.60 10.40
CA ALA A 450 -1.38 5.24 9.61
C ALA A 450 0.03 4.83 10.06
N ARG A 451 0.31 4.79 11.38
CA ARG A 451 1.59 4.26 11.91
C ARG A 451 1.83 2.81 11.47
N CYS A 452 0.81 1.97 11.59
CA CYS A 452 0.92 0.56 11.28
C CYS A 452 1.15 0.33 9.78
N TRP A 453 0.29 0.84 8.90
CA TRP A 453 0.45 0.66 7.46
C TRP A 453 1.72 1.33 6.90
N THR A 454 2.19 2.43 7.50
CA THR A 454 3.51 3.00 7.19
C THR A 454 4.63 2.02 7.52
N ARG A 455 4.58 1.39 8.70
CA ARG A 455 5.54 0.36 9.11
C ARG A 455 5.48 -0.86 8.18
N LEU A 456 4.30 -1.36 7.84
CA LEU A 456 4.13 -2.49 6.92
C LEU A 456 4.65 -2.16 5.51
N THR A 457 4.45 -0.93 5.04
CA THR A 457 5.00 -0.44 3.77
C THR A 457 6.53 -0.48 3.77
N ALA A 458 7.17 -0.09 4.88
CA ALA A 458 8.62 -0.18 5.02
C ALA A 458 9.13 -1.64 4.98
N VAL A 459 8.42 -2.55 5.67
CA VAL A 459 8.73 -4.00 5.61
C VAL A 459 8.58 -4.53 4.18
N ALA A 460 7.52 -4.16 3.46
CA ALA A 460 7.29 -4.54 2.07
C ALA A 460 8.36 -3.98 1.12
N ALA A 461 8.89 -2.79 1.40
CA ALA A 461 9.98 -2.16 0.69
C ALA A 461 11.37 -2.77 0.99
N GLY A 462 11.44 -3.77 1.88
CA GLY A 462 12.70 -4.40 2.30
C GLY A 462 13.57 -3.51 3.18
N GLU A 463 13.00 -2.48 3.81
CA GLU A 463 13.67 -1.68 4.82
C GLU A 463 13.75 -2.43 6.15
N GLN A 464 14.66 -1.98 7.03
CA GLN A 464 14.56 -2.35 8.43
C GLN A 464 13.28 -1.74 9.01
N ASP A 465 12.72 -2.44 10.01
CA ASP A 465 11.53 -1.95 10.70
C ASP A 465 11.77 -0.54 11.27
N ILE A 466 10.77 0.32 11.11
CA ILE A 466 10.78 1.68 11.63
C ILE A 466 10.66 1.60 13.16
N ALA A 467 11.70 2.02 13.87
CA ALA A 467 11.72 2.01 15.33
C ALA A 467 10.55 2.83 15.90
N ALA A 468 9.96 2.35 17.00
CA ALA A 468 8.84 3.02 17.67
C ALA A 468 9.16 4.47 18.08
N SER A 469 10.42 4.75 18.39
CA SER A 469 10.91 6.08 18.80
C SER A 469 11.24 7.02 17.64
N GLU A 470 11.04 6.63 16.37
CA GLU A 470 11.25 7.55 15.26
C GLU A 470 10.14 8.60 15.22
N ASP A 471 10.54 9.86 15.04
CA ASP A 471 9.64 11.01 14.98
C ASP A 471 8.80 10.96 13.69
N ILE A 472 7.53 11.38 13.79
CA ILE A 472 6.65 11.58 12.65
C ILE A 472 7.11 12.85 11.91
N PRO A 473 7.41 12.77 10.60
CA PRO A 473 7.76 13.95 9.80
C PRO A 473 6.64 15.00 9.80
N GLU A 474 6.97 16.25 9.49
CA GLU A 474 5.95 17.31 9.42
C GLU A 474 4.99 17.09 8.23
N HIS A 475 3.68 17.06 8.51
CA HIS A 475 2.61 17.01 7.51
C HIS A 475 1.30 17.60 8.06
N ALA A 476 0.29 17.74 7.20
CA ALA A 476 -0.98 18.41 7.53
C ALA A 476 -1.77 17.79 8.70
N TYR A 477 -1.49 16.53 9.04
CA TYR A 477 -2.19 15.76 10.09
C TYR A 477 -1.29 15.45 11.30
N LEU A 478 -0.12 16.10 11.42
CA LEU A 478 0.85 15.83 12.51
C LEU A 478 0.22 15.93 13.91
N ASN A 479 -0.75 16.84 14.09
CA ASN A 479 -1.44 17.01 15.38
C ASN A 479 -2.22 15.77 15.83
N ASP A 480 -2.62 14.88 14.92
CA ASP A 480 -3.32 13.64 15.24
C ASP A 480 -2.39 12.60 15.91
N TYR A 481 -1.08 12.84 15.86
CA TYR A 481 -0.03 11.98 16.45
C TYR A 481 0.39 12.45 17.85
N ALA A 482 -0.24 13.50 18.38
CA ALA A 482 -0.02 13.98 19.74
C ALA A 482 -0.32 12.89 20.80
N PRO A 483 0.30 12.97 22.00
CA PRO A 483 1.29 13.96 22.42
C PRO A 483 2.73 13.60 22.07
N ALA A 484 2.98 12.38 21.59
CA ALA A 484 4.33 11.85 21.42
C ALA A 484 4.96 12.23 20.07
N PHE A 485 4.14 12.34 19.02
CA PHE A 485 4.60 12.62 17.64
C PHE A 485 5.64 11.61 17.12
N ASP A 486 5.55 10.36 17.57
CA ASP A 486 6.43 9.27 17.16
C ASP A 486 5.64 8.11 16.49
N MET A 487 6.38 7.10 16.04
CA MET A 487 5.88 5.88 15.40
C MET A 487 5.43 4.79 16.39
N ALA A 488 5.26 5.12 17.68
CA ALA A 488 4.90 4.13 18.70
C ALA A 488 3.42 3.74 18.63
N THR A 489 3.15 2.45 18.86
CA THR A 489 1.80 1.88 19.03
C THR A 489 1.82 1.05 20.30
N ASP A 490 1.85 1.73 21.44
CA ASP A 490 2.16 1.10 22.72
C ASP A 490 1.05 0.15 23.20
N ALA A 491 1.48 -1.01 23.70
CA ALA A 491 0.61 -1.91 24.43
C ALA A 491 0.12 -1.26 25.74
N THR A 492 -1.09 -1.61 26.14
CA THR A 492 -1.70 -1.17 27.40
C THR A 492 -1.45 -2.18 28.52
N LEU A 493 -1.91 -1.86 29.73
CA LEU A 493 -1.91 -2.76 30.88
C LEU A 493 -3.10 -3.76 30.87
N ALA A 494 -3.77 -3.95 29.73
CA ALA A 494 -4.84 -4.94 29.60
C ALA A 494 -4.33 -6.36 29.90
N ALA A 495 -5.13 -7.14 30.62
CA ALA A 495 -4.82 -8.53 30.91
C ALA A 495 -4.98 -9.38 29.65
N ASP A 496 -4.06 -10.32 29.41
CA ASP A 496 -4.14 -11.28 28.31
C ASP A 496 -4.82 -12.57 28.79
N ASP A 497 -6.05 -12.81 28.32
CA ASP A 497 -6.84 -14.01 28.68
C ASP A 497 -6.38 -15.27 27.92
N ASN A 498 -5.34 -15.16 27.09
CA ASN A 498 -4.79 -16.25 26.29
C ASN A 498 -3.58 -16.88 27.01
N THR A 499 -3.85 -17.85 27.87
CA THR A 499 -2.80 -18.64 28.53
C THR A 499 -1.98 -19.46 27.53
N GLU A 500 -0.77 -19.88 27.93
CA GLU A 500 0.03 -20.80 27.12
C GLU A 500 -0.70 -22.11 26.82
N GLU A 501 -1.50 -22.61 27.76
CA GLU A 501 -2.29 -23.82 27.56
C GLU A 501 -3.43 -23.59 26.54
N SER A 502 -4.14 -22.46 26.61
CA SER A 502 -5.23 -22.19 25.67
C SER A 502 -4.71 -21.94 24.26
N THR A 503 -3.61 -21.18 24.12
CA THR A 503 -2.95 -20.94 22.82
C THR A 503 -2.38 -22.23 22.23
N ALA A 504 -1.76 -23.10 23.03
CA ALA A 504 -1.30 -24.41 22.55
C ALA A 504 -2.44 -25.30 22.05
N LYS A 505 -3.63 -25.25 22.70
CA LYS A 505 -4.83 -25.96 22.22
C LYS A 505 -5.33 -25.40 20.89
N VAL A 506 -5.33 -24.07 20.72
CA VAL A 506 -5.69 -23.42 19.44
C VAL A 506 -4.74 -23.87 18.34
N VAL A 507 -3.42 -23.76 18.56
CA VAL A 507 -2.42 -24.20 17.58
C VAL A 507 -2.58 -25.68 17.24
N SER A 508 -2.74 -26.55 18.24
CA SER A 508 -2.92 -27.99 18.01
C SER A 508 -4.17 -28.30 17.17
N ALA A 509 -5.29 -27.65 17.47
CA ALA A 509 -6.53 -27.82 16.71
C ALA A 509 -6.37 -27.36 15.26
N VAL A 510 -5.77 -26.19 15.05
CA VAL A 510 -5.51 -25.64 13.71
C VAL A 510 -4.57 -26.55 12.90
N LEU A 511 -3.47 -27.02 13.51
CA LEU A 511 -2.54 -27.92 12.84
C LEU A 511 -3.19 -29.27 12.49
N ALA A 512 -4.17 -29.74 13.28
CA ALA A 512 -4.94 -30.93 12.96
C ALA A 512 -5.86 -30.70 11.73
N ALA A 513 -6.53 -29.55 11.66
CA ALA A 513 -7.36 -29.17 10.52
C ALA A 513 -6.53 -29.05 9.22
N ILE A 514 -5.36 -28.41 9.28
CA ILE A 514 -4.45 -28.28 8.12
C ILE A 514 -3.95 -29.65 7.65
N LYS A 515 -3.58 -30.56 8.55
CA LYS A 515 -3.15 -31.93 8.18
C LYS A 515 -4.23 -32.78 7.54
N GLY A 516 -5.50 -32.39 7.68
CA GLY A 516 -6.63 -33.03 7.02
C GLY A 516 -6.80 -32.66 5.55
N CYS A 517 -6.06 -31.66 5.04
CA CYS A 517 -6.09 -31.19 3.64
C CYS A 517 -5.63 -32.20 2.59
#